data_AF-A0AAD7F3G9-F1
#
_entry.id   AF-A0AAD7F3G9-F1
#
_cell.length_a   1.000
_cell.length_b   1.000
_cell.length_c   1.000
_cell.angle_alpha   90.00
_cell.angle_beta   90.00
_cell.angle_gamma   90.00
#
_symmetry.space_group_name_H-M   'P 1'
#
loop_
_entity.id
_entity.type
_entity.pdbx_description
1 polymer ?
#
loop_
_entity_poly.entity_id
_entity_poly.type
_entity_poly.pdbx_seq_one_letter_code
_entity_poly.pdbx_strand_id
1 'polypeptide(L)'
;MYPHVTARLREEILAQVGPTDAPTYEDIKPMKYLRAVINGNRETIKATTWHSPNPGEKPIYIPAGVKFDISYFLLPCAEKHASLQSSLLTNEFDPERFINERAQRYLVANPFQFLPFNAGPRICLGQQISFVIIRLLQNFSTLSLVPDVAPPYGRVPADWRGKPGKKGIEQFRPRSHLTLYTWGGLWVKMKEV
;
A
#
# COMPACT_ATOMS: atom_id res chain seq x y z
N MET A 1 3.17 -5.59 -13.99
CA MET A 1 1.77 -5.17 -14.28
C MET A 1 1.65 -3.69 -14.62
N TYR A 2 2.40 -2.78 -13.99
CA TYR A 2 2.29 -1.33 -14.26
C TYR A 2 3.64 -0.70 -14.63
N PRO A 3 4.18 -0.96 -15.85
CA PRO A 3 5.51 -0.49 -16.23
C PRO A 3 5.62 1.04 -16.24
N HIS A 4 4.54 1.75 -16.60
CA HIS A 4 4.50 3.21 -16.60
C HIS A 4 4.64 3.81 -15.19
N VAL A 5 4.07 3.17 -14.16
CA VAL A 5 4.23 3.60 -12.76
C VAL A 5 5.69 3.47 -12.35
N THR A 6 6.32 2.33 -12.65
CA THR A 6 7.74 2.09 -12.33
C THR A 6 8.65 3.08 -13.05
N ALA A 7 8.38 3.36 -14.34
CA ALA A 7 9.14 4.34 -15.12
C ALA A 7 9.06 5.74 -14.51
N ARG A 8 7.84 6.24 -14.26
CA ARG A 8 7.62 7.56 -13.64
C ARG A 8 8.23 7.67 -12.24
N LEU A 9 8.13 6.60 -11.45
CA LEU A 9 8.75 6.56 -10.12
C LEU A 9 10.27 6.65 -10.21
N ARG A 10 10.87 5.92 -11.14
CA ARG A 10 12.32 5.97 -11.38
C ARG A 10 12.75 7.37 -11.86
N GLU A 11 11.98 8.02 -12.72
CA GLU A 11 12.24 9.40 -13.14
C GLU A 11 12.26 10.38 -11.96
N GLU A 12 11.26 10.32 -11.05
CA GLU A 12 11.24 11.16 -9.84
C GLU A 12 12.48 10.92 -8.96
N ILE A 13 12.85 9.65 -8.76
CA ILE A 13 14.01 9.26 -7.96
C ILE A 13 15.31 9.80 -8.56
N LEU A 14 15.52 9.61 -9.86
CA LEU A 14 16.74 10.05 -10.53
C LEU A 14 16.83 11.58 -10.58
N ALA A 15 15.70 12.28 -10.70
CA ALA A 15 15.68 13.74 -10.67
C ALA A 15 16.00 14.32 -9.28
N GLN A 16 15.53 13.66 -8.20
CA GLN A 16 15.67 14.19 -6.84
C GLN A 16 16.95 13.74 -6.14
N VAL A 17 17.33 12.46 -6.28
CA VAL A 17 18.48 11.85 -5.60
C VAL A 17 19.67 11.66 -6.54
N GLY A 18 19.43 11.52 -7.85
CA GLY A 18 20.48 11.16 -8.81
C GLY A 18 20.68 9.65 -8.94
N PRO A 19 21.58 9.21 -9.84
CA PRO A 19 21.75 7.80 -10.19
C PRO A 19 22.54 7.00 -9.14
N THR A 20 23.45 7.63 -8.40
CA THR A 20 24.41 6.95 -7.52
C THR A 20 24.30 7.36 -6.05
N ASP A 21 23.83 8.58 -5.79
CA ASP A 21 23.90 9.16 -4.46
C ASP A 21 22.99 8.45 -3.47
N ALA A 22 23.39 8.49 -2.20
CA ALA A 22 22.63 7.89 -1.12
C ALA A 22 21.41 8.75 -0.79
N PRO A 23 20.18 8.19 -0.81
CA PRO A 23 19.01 8.96 -0.43
C PRO A 23 19.09 9.33 1.04
N THR A 24 18.71 10.58 1.34
CA THR A 24 18.52 11.09 2.68
C THR A 24 17.04 11.31 2.98
N TYR A 25 16.71 11.53 4.26
CA TYR A 25 15.34 11.87 4.65
C TYR A 25 14.84 13.17 4.00
N GLU A 26 15.72 14.14 3.79
CA GLU A 26 15.37 15.41 3.16
C GLU A 26 15.04 15.22 1.67
N ASP A 27 15.68 14.28 0.99
CA ASP A 27 15.36 13.95 -0.40
C ASP A 27 14.00 13.26 -0.53
N ILE A 28 13.62 12.43 0.45
CA ILE A 28 12.38 11.64 0.42
C ILE A 28 11.14 12.50 0.71
N LYS A 29 11.26 13.53 1.55
CA LYS A 29 10.14 14.43 1.89
C LYS A 29 9.43 15.02 0.67
N PRO A 30 10.12 15.61 -0.34
CA PRO A 30 9.50 16.19 -1.51
C PRO A 30 9.03 15.17 -2.58
N MET A 31 9.47 13.90 -2.53
CA MET A 31 9.08 12.86 -3.49
C MET A 31 7.63 12.40 -3.29
N LYS A 32 6.69 13.17 -3.84
CA LYS A 32 5.25 12.96 -3.69
C LYS A 32 4.80 11.66 -4.38
N TYR A 33 5.40 11.30 -5.51
CA TYR A 33 5.01 10.10 -6.25
C TYR A 33 5.52 8.83 -5.56
N LEU A 34 6.77 8.80 -5.08
CA LEU A 34 7.31 7.74 -4.22
C LEU A 34 6.43 7.56 -2.98
N ARG A 35 6.10 8.67 -2.30
CA ARG A 35 5.22 8.62 -1.15
C ARG A 35 3.81 8.20 -1.53
N ALA A 36 3.29 8.51 -2.71
CA ALA A 36 1.99 8.02 -3.16
C ALA A 36 2.00 6.50 -3.45
N VAL A 37 3.13 5.99 -3.95
CA VAL A 37 3.34 4.54 -4.17
C VAL A 37 3.48 3.80 -2.84
N ILE A 38 4.06 4.44 -1.81
CA ILE A 38 4.33 3.83 -0.50
C ILE A 38 3.24 4.09 0.55
N ASN A 39 2.64 5.28 0.57
CA ASN A 39 1.90 5.76 1.73
C ASN A 39 0.75 4.87 2.12
N GLY A 40 0.52 4.88 3.44
CA GLY A 40 -0.75 5.16 4.08
C GLY A 40 -0.56 5.08 5.61
N ASN A 41 -1.10 6.05 6.38
CA ASN A 41 -0.55 6.43 7.69
C ASN A 41 -1.63 6.62 8.78
N ARG A 42 -1.21 6.46 10.07
CA ARG A 42 -1.42 7.39 11.25
C ARG A 42 -2.34 6.87 12.38
N GLU A 43 -2.32 7.36 13.63
CA GLU A 43 -1.36 7.36 14.77
C GLU A 43 -2.15 7.57 16.09
N THR A 44 -1.75 7.03 17.26
CA THR A 44 -2.03 7.65 18.58
C THR A 44 -1.21 7.08 19.75
N ILE A 45 -0.65 7.95 20.59
CA ILE A 45 0.21 7.63 21.77
C ILE A 45 -0.54 7.79 23.11
N LYS A 46 -1.79 8.29 23.11
CA LYS A 46 -2.54 8.69 24.33
C LYS A 46 -3.94 8.08 24.39
N ALA A 47 -4.56 8.12 25.58
CA ALA A 47 -5.96 7.75 25.78
C ALA A 47 -6.85 8.40 24.72
N THR A 48 -7.73 7.59 24.13
CA THR A 48 -8.54 7.99 22.99
C THR A 48 -9.98 7.53 23.17
N THR A 49 -10.87 8.10 22.38
CA THR A 49 -12.27 7.69 22.33
C THR A 49 -12.54 7.11 20.95
N TRP A 50 -13.36 6.07 20.89
CA TRP A 50 -13.83 5.53 19.62
C TRP A 50 -15.22 6.08 19.33
N HIS A 51 -15.45 6.52 18.10
CA HIS A 51 -16.78 6.94 17.66
C HIS A 51 -17.78 5.81 17.81
N SER A 52 -18.95 6.10 18.40
CA SER A 52 -20.06 5.14 18.37
C SER A 52 -20.52 4.98 16.92
N PRO A 53 -20.81 3.74 16.46
CA PRO A 53 -21.37 3.50 15.13
C PRO A 53 -22.77 4.12 14.94
N ASN A 54 -23.45 4.55 16.00
CA ASN A 54 -24.77 5.18 15.94
C ASN A 54 -24.68 6.72 16.03
N PRO A 55 -25.22 7.47 15.04
CA PRO A 55 -25.27 8.92 15.11
C PRO A 55 -26.09 9.39 16.33
N GLY A 56 -25.44 10.05 17.29
CA GLY A 56 -26.07 10.63 18.48
C GLY A 56 -25.69 9.98 19.82
N GLU A 57 -24.97 8.87 19.79
CA GLU A 57 -24.46 8.25 21.01
C GLU A 57 -23.11 8.83 21.46
N LYS A 58 -22.83 8.74 22.77
CA LYS A 58 -21.55 9.17 23.34
C LYS A 58 -20.43 8.24 22.86
N PRO A 59 -19.22 8.76 22.60
CA PRO A 59 -18.06 7.95 22.26
C PRO A 59 -17.77 6.87 23.31
N ILE A 60 -17.31 5.72 22.85
CA ILE A 60 -16.95 4.60 23.73
C ILE A 60 -15.62 4.94 24.41
N TYR A 61 -15.64 4.96 25.75
CA TYR A 61 -14.44 5.15 26.56
C TYR A 61 -13.64 3.85 26.64
N ILE A 62 -12.34 3.94 26.36
CA ILE A 62 -11.41 2.82 26.48
C ILE A 62 -10.47 3.12 27.66
N PRO A 63 -10.59 2.39 28.79
CA PRO A 63 -9.70 2.56 29.94
C PRO A 63 -8.25 2.24 29.61
N ALA A 64 -7.32 2.86 30.33
CA ALA A 64 -5.90 2.55 30.21
C ALA A 64 -5.61 1.08 30.62
N GLY A 65 -4.71 0.41 29.91
CA GLY A 65 -4.28 -0.96 30.20
C GLY A 65 -5.14 -2.07 29.57
N VAL A 66 -6.23 -1.73 28.88
CA VAL A 66 -7.05 -2.70 28.14
C VAL A 66 -6.34 -3.10 26.84
N LYS A 67 -6.23 -4.42 26.60
CA LYS A 67 -5.80 -4.97 25.31
C LYS A 67 -7.00 -5.05 24.37
N PHE A 68 -6.87 -4.49 23.17
CA PHE A 68 -7.88 -4.59 22.12
C PHE A 68 -7.17 -4.80 20.78
N ASP A 69 -7.74 -5.66 19.94
CA ASP A 69 -7.20 -5.98 18.62
C ASP A 69 -8.04 -5.29 17.54
N ILE A 70 -7.38 -4.56 16.63
CA ILE A 70 -8.02 -3.97 15.45
C ILE A 70 -7.71 -4.87 14.25
N SER A 71 -8.75 -5.38 13.60
CA SER A 71 -8.60 -6.14 12.36
C SER A 71 -8.55 -5.20 11.15
N TYR A 72 -7.32 -4.86 10.73
CA TYR A 72 -7.08 -3.97 9.59
C TYR A 72 -7.48 -4.57 8.23
N PHE A 73 -7.60 -5.90 8.12
CA PHE A 73 -8.10 -6.55 6.90
C PHE A 73 -9.58 -6.23 6.62
N LEU A 74 -10.36 -5.98 7.68
CA LEU A 74 -11.80 -5.74 7.56
C LEU A 74 -12.15 -4.26 7.33
N LEU A 75 -11.24 -3.33 7.62
CA LEU A 75 -11.47 -1.89 7.45
C LEU A 75 -11.69 -1.48 5.97
N PRO A 76 -10.89 -1.96 4.98
CA PRO A 76 -11.14 -1.70 3.56
C PRO A 76 -12.20 -2.62 2.95
N CYS A 77 -12.45 -3.81 3.53
CA CYS A 77 -13.46 -4.76 3.05
C CYS A 77 -14.91 -4.33 3.36
N ALA A 78 -15.11 -3.17 3.98
CA ALA A 78 -16.40 -2.54 4.17
C ALA A 78 -17.01 -1.98 2.86
N GLU A 79 -16.79 -2.64 1.71
CA GLU A 79 -17.51 -2.43 0.44
C GLU A 79 -19.05 -2.52 0.64
N LYS A 80 -19.50 -3.15 1.74
CA LYS A 80 -20.92 -3.33 2.09
C LYS A 80 -21.55 -2.18 2.89
N HIS A 81 -20.78 -1.21 3.38
CA HIS A 81 -21.35 -0.01 3.99
C HIS A 81 -21.43 1.11 2.95
N ALA A 82 -22.64 1.42 2.49
CA ALA A 82 -22.89 2.48 1.50
C ALA A 82 -22.30 3.86 1.89
N SER A 83 -22.10 4.12 3.19
CA SER A 83 -21.47 5.33 3.71
C SER A 83 -19.94 5.35 3.62
N LEU A 84 -19.30 4.20 3.35
CA LEU A 84 -17.84 4.05 3.23
C LEU A 84 -17.38 3.83 1.79
N GLN A 85 -18.26 3.99 0.79
CA GLN A 85 -17.92 4.02 -0.65
C GLN A 85 -17.11 5.29 -0.99
N SER A 86 -15.96 5.42 -0.34
CA SER A 86 -14.92 6.32 -0.74
C SER A 86 -14.36 5.77 -2.05
N SER A 87 -14.25 6.65 -3.01
CA SER A 87 -13.71 6.37 -4.33
C SER A 87 -12.19 6.00 -4.28
N LEU A 88 -11.63 5.91 -3.07
CA LEU A 88 -10.37 5.26 -2.73
C LEU A 88 -10.40 3.73 -2.72
N LEU A 89 -11.59 3.12 -2.60
CA LEU A 89 -11.79 1.68 -2.55
C LEU A 89 -11.89 1.02 -3.94
N THR A 90 -11.50 1.72 -5.01
CA THR A 90 -11.44 1.03 -6.31
C THR A 90 -10.33 0.00 -6.24
N ASN A 91 -10.61 -1.22 -6.70
CA ASN A 91 -9.63 -2.29 -6.70
C ASN A 91 -8.43 -1.99 -7.62
N GLU A 92 -8.40 -0.89 -8.37
CA GLU A 92 -7.31 -0.56 -9.29
C GLU A 92 -6.10 0.07 -8.59
N PHE A 93 -4.90 -0.34 -8.98
CA PHE A 93 -3.68 0.28 -8.48
C PHE A 93 -3.43 1.58 -9.25
N ASP A 94 -3.66 2.70 -8.56
CA ASP A 94 -3.49 4.05 -9.09
C ASP A 94 -2.80 4.92 -8.01
N PRO A 95 -1.50 5.18 -8.15
CA PRO A 95 -0.76 6.06 -7.24
C PRO A 95 -1.24 7.52 -7.29
N GLU A 96 -1.73 8.02 -8.43
CA GLU A 96 -2.10 9.44 -8.55
C GLU A 96 -3.25 9.84 -7.62
N ARG A 97 -4.04 8.85 -7.21
CA ARG A 97 -5.10 8.99 -6.22
C ARG A 97 -4.65 9.64 -4.91
N PHE A 98 -3.38 9.50 -4.54
CA PHE A 98 -2.79 10.08 -3.32
C PHE A 98 -2.21 11.48 -3.53
N ILE A 99 -2.22 11.99 -4.76
CA ILE A 99 -1.60 13.26 -5.15
C ILE A 99 -2.65 14.28 -5.61
N ASN A 100 -3.70 13.81 -6.28
CA ASN A 100 -4.73 14.66 -6.88
C ASN A 100 -5.68 15.26 -5.84
N GLU A 101 -6.56 16.20 -6.25
CA GLU A 101 -7.58 16.82 -5.38
C GLU A 101 -8.46 15.80 -4.64
N ARG A 102 -8.60 14.61 -5.23
CA ARG A 102 -9.25 13.45 -4.63
C ARG A 102 -8.62 13.03 -3.30
N ALA A 103 -7.29 13.10 -3.17
CA ALA A 103 -6.58 12.83 -1.93
C ALA A 103 -7.00 13.82 -0.83
N GLN A 104 -7.12 15.11 -1.17
CA GLN A 104 -7.60 16.12 -0.21
C GLN A 104 -9.04 15.85 0.22
N ARG A 105 -9.91 15.50 -0.72
CA ARG A 105 -11.33 15.25 -0.42
C ARG A 105 -11.54 14.07 0.52
N TYR A 106 -10.80 12.99 0.33
CA TYR A 106 -11.03 11.75 1.09
C TYR A 106 -10.01 11.58 2.22
N LEU A 107 -8.71 11.55 1.95
CA LEU A 107 -7.67 11.21 2.94
C LEU A 107 -7.45 12.30 3.99
N VAL A 108 -7.57 13.58 3.62
CA VAL A 108 -7.45 14.67 4.61
C VAL A 108 -8.69 14.73 5.51
N ALA A 109 -9.88 14.49 4.95
CA ALA A 109 -11.13 14.48 5.69
C ALA A 109 -11.22 13.31 6.69
N ASN A 110 -10.69 12.14 6.32
CA ASN A 110 -10.59 10.99 7.23
C ASN A 110 -9.26 10.24 7.04
N PRO A 111 -8.21 10.61 7.79
CA PRO A 111 -6.89 9.98 7.69
C PRO A 111 -6.88 8.48 8.06
N PHE A 112 -7.87 8.01 8.82
CA PHE A 112 -7.90 6.63 9.32
C PHE A 112 -8.56 5.63 8.38
N GLN A 113 -9.05 6.05 7.20
CA GLN A 113 -9.64 5.14 6.22
C GLN A 113 -8.61 4.29 5.48
N PHE A 114 -7.30 4.58 5.61
CA PHE A 114 -6.23 3.86 4.92
C PHE A 114 -4.93 3.81 5.73
N LEU A 115 -4.59 2.64 6.31
CA LEU A 115 -3.53 2.45 7.32
C LEU A 115 -2.53 1.28 7.01
N PRO A 116 -1.88 1.22 5.84
CA PRO A 116 -0.99 0.12 5.46
C PRO A 116 0.24 -0.08 6.35
N PHE A 117 0.78 0.97 6.99
CA PHE A 117 1.92 0.86 7.92
C PHE A 117 1.52 1.11 9.38
N ASN A 118 0.23 0.98 9.67
CA ASN A 118 -0.36 1.40 10.93
C ASN A 118 -0.01 2.87 11.25
N ALA A 119 0.14 3.10 12.54
CA ALA A 119 -0.34 4.27 13.20
C ALA A 119 0.16 4.19 14.64
N GLY A 120 0.95 5.15 15.12
CA GLY A 120 1.10 5.34 16.56
C GLY A 120 2.54 5.26 17.00
N PRO A 121 2.76 5.15 18.32
CA PRO A 121 4.06 4.78 18.86
C PRO A 121 4.47 3.35 18.42
N ARG A 122 3.54 2.61 17.82
CA ARG A 122 3.72 1.27 17.25
C ARG A 122 3.65 1.27 15.72
N ILE A 123 3.96 2.41 15.09
CA ILE A 123 4.08 2.51 13.63
C ILE A 123 5.09 1.50 13.10
N CYS A 124 4.82 0.93 11.93
CA CYS A 124 5.72 -0.02 11.32
C CYS A 124 7.07 0.64 11.02
N LEU A 125 8.15 0.11 11.61
CA LEU A 125 9.52 0.56 11.29
C LEU A 125 9.88 0.31 9.81
N GLY A 126 9.17 -0.60 9.14
CA GLY A 126 9.24 -0.85 7.71
C GLY A 126 8.74 0.30 6.83
N GLN A 127 8.24 1.41 7.40
CA GLN A 127 7.96 2.63 6.66
C GLN A 127 9.18 3.15 5.89
N GLN A 128 10.39 2.79 6.33
CA GLN A 128 11.65 3.12 5.64
C GLN A 128 11.93 2.29 4.38
N ILE A 129 10.95 1.53 3.88
CA ILE A 129 11.06 0.80 2.61
C ILE A 129 11.36 1.73 1.42
N SER A 130 11.08 3.03 1.54
CA SER A 130 11.46 4.08 0.58
C SER A 130 12.93 4.02 0.19
N PHE A 131 13.83 3.85 1.16
CA PHE A 131 15.27 3.78 0.91
C PHE A 131 15.63 2.57 0.04
N VAL A 132 15.00 1.42 0.31
CA VAL A 132 15.21 0.19 -0.47
C VAL A 132 14.70 0.35 -1.89
N ILE A 133 13.50 0.92 -2.06
CA ILE A 133 12.91 1.16 -3.37
C ILE A 133 13.78 2.13 -4.18
N ILE A 134 14.28 3.21 -3.57
CA ILE A 134 15.19 4.16 -4.23
C ILE A 134 16.44 3.45 -4.71
N ARG A 135 17.13 2.70 -3.84
CA ARG A 135 18.35 1.99 -4.23
C ARG A 135 18.10 0.94 -5.31
N LEU A 136 16.99 0.22 -5.23
CA LEU A 136 16.60 -0.75 -6.26
C LEU A 136 16.37 -0.06 -7.61
N LEU A 137 15.64 1.05 -7.63
CA LEU A 137 15.33 1.82 -8.83
C LEU A 137 16.44 2.78 -9.28
N GLN A 138 17.56 2.86 -8.57
CA GLN A 138 18.81 3.43 -9.08
C GLN A 138 19.54 2.37 -9.92
N ASN A 139 19.70 1.16 -9.37
CA ASN A 139 20.48 0.08 -9.98
C ASN A 139 19.76 -0.67 -11.12
N PHE A 140 18.42 -0.73 -11.11
CA PHE A 140 17.66 -1.50 -12.11
C PHE A 140 16.69 -0.63 -12.91
N SER A 141 16.88 -0.57 -14.23
CA SER A 141 16.05 0.24 -15.14
C SER A 141 14.67 -0.35 -15.38
N THR A 142 14.56 -1.68 -15.36
CA THR A 142 13.31 -2.38 -15.62
C THR A 142 13.12 -3.52 -14.64
N LEU A 143 11.86 -3.71 -14.23
CA LEU A 143 11.42 -4.87 -13.44
C LEU A 143 10.21 -5.48 -14.14
N SER A 144 10.37 -6.72 -14.59
CA SER A 144 9.32 -7.47 -15.29
C SER A 144 9.03 -8.77 -14.56
N LEU A 145 7.76 -9.12 -14.40
CA LEU A 145 7.35 -10.37 -13.78
C LEU A 145 7.63 -11.52 -14.76
N VAL A 146 8.12 -12.66 -14.25
CA VAL A 146 8.37 -13.87 -15.05
C VAL A 146 7.63 -15.06 -14.42
N PRO A 147 6.32 -15.22 -14.70
CA PRO A 147 5.50 -16.28 -14.12
C PRO A 147 5.96 -17.69 -14.49
N ASP A 148 6.62 -17.85 -15.65
CA ASP A 148 7.03 -19.16 -16.17
C ASP A 148 8.13 -19.81 -15.32
N VAL A 149 8.93 -19.02 -14.62
CA VAL A 149 9.99 -19.52 -13.72
C VAL A 149 9.42 -19.91 -12.35
N ALA A 150 8.21 -19.44 -12.02
CA ALA A 150 7.58 -19.79 -10.75
C ALA A 150 7.33 -21.31 -10.65
N PRO A 151 7.47 -21.90 -9.46
CA PRO A 151 7.23 -23.32 -9.26
C PRO A 151 5.78 -23.68 -9.65
N PRO A 152 5.52 -24.89 -10.19
CA PRO A 152 4.19 -25.25 -10.71
C PRO A 152 3.04 -25.01 -9.72
N TYR A 153 3.26 -25.26 -8.42
CA TYR A 153 2.27 -25.02 -7.38
C TYR A 153 1.97 -23.53 -7.13
N GLY A 154 2.90 -22.63 -7.46
CA GLY A 154 2.83 -21.18 -7.29
C GLY A 154 2.20 -20.44 -8.47
N ARG A 155 2.16 -21.06 -9.65
CA ARG A 155 1.61 -20.45 -10.87
C ARG A 155 0.10 -20.24 -10.75
N VAL A 156 -0.37 -19.12 -11.30
CA VAL A 156 -1.79 -18.80 -11.43
C VAL A 156 -2.47 -19.90 -12.28
N PRO A 157 -3.53 -20.56 -11.77
CA PRO A 157 -4.15 -21.64 -12.52
C PRO A 157 -4.96 -21.10 -13.71
N ALA A 158 -5.05 -21.90 -14.77
CA ALA A 158 -5.57 -21.45 -16.06
C ALA A 158 -7.05 -21.01 -16.01
N ASP A 159 -7.81 -21.55 -15.04
CA ASP A 159 -9.22 -21.26 -14.79
C ASP A 159 -9.48 -19.85 -14.24
N TRP A 160 -8.42 -19.11 -13.86
CA TRP A 160 -8.53 -17.71 -13.44
C TRP A 160 -8.77 -16.79 -14.62
N ARG A 161 -8.27 -17.11 -15.82
CA ARG A 161 -8.46 -16.27 -17.00
C ARG A 161 -9.95 -16.07 -17.29
N GLY A 162 -10.36 -14.81 -17.43
CA GLY A 162 -11.75 -14.43 -17.70
C GLY A 162 -12.68 -14.43 -16.49
N LYS A 163 -12.19 -14.73 -15.27
CA LYS A 163 -12.98 -14.53 -14.05
C LYS A 163 -13.14 -13.04 -13.75
N PRO A 164 -14.27 -12.60 -13.18
CA PRO A 164 -14.47 -11.20 -12.84
C PRO A 164 -13.50 -10.74 -11.73
N GLY A 165 -13.16 -9.45 -11.76
CA GLY A 165 -12.35 -8.79 -10.74
C GLY A 165 -10.85 -9.16 -10.79
N LYS A 166 -10.17 -8.99 -9.65
CA LYS A 166 -8.71 -9.20 -9.54
C LYS A 166 -8.26 -10.59 -9.95
N LYS A 167 -9.07 -11.60 -9.65
CA LYS A 167 -8.77 -13.00 -9.98
C LYS A 167 -8.49 -13.19 -11.48
N GLY A 168 -9.16 -12.44 -12.37
CA GLY A 168 -8.97 -12.57 -13.81
C GLY A 168 -7.74 -11.89 -14.39
N ILE A 169 -7.20 -10.88 -13.68
CA ILE A 169 -6.07 -10.06 -14.15
C ILE A 169 -4.76 -10.38 -13.44
N GLU A 170 -4.84 -11.05 -12.30
CA GLU A 170 -3.70 -11.29 -11.42
C GLU A 170 -2.69 -12.27 -12.05
N GLN A 171 -1.41 -11.93 -11.96
CA GLN A 171 -0.32 -12.72 -12.56
C GLN A 171 0.48 -13.52 -11.51
N PHE A 172 0.16 -13.37 -10.22
CA PHE A 172 0.69 -14.17 -9.12
C PHE A 172 -0.43 -14.69 -8.21
N ARG A 173 -0.11 -15.54 -7.23
CA ARG A 173 -1.13 -16.08 -6.32
C ARG A 173 -1.02 -15.47 -4.93
N PRO A 174 -1.81 -14.44 -4.59
CA PRO A 174 -1.84 -13.94 -3.22
C PRO A 174 -2.43 -15.00 -2.28
N ARG A 175 -1.83 -15.14 -1.11
CA ARG A 175 -2.32 -15.93 0.03
C ARG A 175 -2.20 -15.09 1.30
N SER A 176 -2.98 -15.46 2.31
CA SER A 176 -2.92 -14.87 3.64
C SER A 176 -2.94 -15.99 4.68
N HIS A 177 -2.08 -15.89 5.69
CA HIS A 177 -2.20 -16.67 6.93
C HIS A 177 -2.19 -15.71 8.12
N LEU A 178 -1.08 -15.00 8.29
CA LEU A 178 -0.92 -13.87 9.22
C LEU A 178 -0.65 -12.57 8.45
N THR A 179 0.22 -12.64 7.44
CA THR A 179 0.51 -11.57 6.47
C THR A 179 0.10 -11.99 5.07
N LEU A 180 -0.09 -11.02 4.17
CA LEU A 180 -0.22 -11.27 2.75
C LEU A 180 1.15 -11.67 2.16
N TYR A 181 1.15 -12.70 1.32
CA TYR A 181 2.34 -13.14 0.61
C TYR A 181 1.98 -13.78 -0.73
N THR A 182 2.97 -13.99 -1.58
CA THR A 182 2.81 -14.65 -2.88
C THR A 182 3.12 -16.14 -2.75
N TRP A 183 2.15 -16.99 -3.09
CA TRP A 183 2.29 -18.44 -3.05
C TRP A 183 3.29 -18.88 -4.13
N GLY A 184 4.41 -19.48 -3.72
CA GLY A 184 5.51 -19.84 -4.64
C GLY A 184 6.43 -18.68 -5.02
N GLY A 185 6.31 -17.52 -4.37
CA GLY A 185 7.20 -16.38 -4.55
C GLY A 185 6.85 -15.47 -5.72
N LEU A 186 7.51 -14.31 -5.78
CA LEU A 186 7.42 -13.35 -6.88
C LEU A 186 8.72 -13.40 -7.68
N TRP A 187 8.65 -13.87 -8.92
CA TRP A 187 9.81 -14.06 -9.78
C TRP A 187 9.90 -12.92 -10.78
N VAL A 188 11.00 -12.18 -10.75
CA VAL A 188 11.17 -10.98 -11.57
C VAL A 188 12.49 -11.03 -12.33
N LYS A 189 12.45 -10.58 -13.57
CA LYS A 189 13.63 -10.26 -14.37
C LYS A 189 13.88 -8.77 -14.26
N MET A 190 15.08 -8.44 -13.79
CA MET A 190 15.54 -7.06 -13.65
C MET A 190 16.64 -6.80 -14.69
N LYS A 191 16.67 -5.59 -15.24
CA LYS A 191 17.76 -5.12 -16.11
C LYS A 191 18.58 -4.08 -15.34
N GLU A 192 19.85 -4.41 -15.10
CA GLU A 192 20.82 -3.48 -14.50
C GLU A 192 21.10 -2.30 -15.45
N VAL A 193 21.56 -1.17 -14.90
CA VAL A 193 21.88 0.06 -15.64
C VAL A 193 23.37 0.16 -15.88
#